data_AF-A0A2M7KXK2-F1
#
_entry.id   AF-A0A2M7KXK2-F1
#
_cell.length_a   1.000
_cell.length_b   1.000
_cell.length_c   1.000
_cell.angle_alpha   90.00
_cell.angle_beta   90.00
_cell.angle_gamma   90.00
#
_symmetry.space_group_name_H-M   'P 1'
#
loop_
_entity.id
_entity.type
_entity.pdbx_description
1 polymer ?
#
loop_
_entity_poly.entity_id
_entity_poly.type
_entity_poly.pdbx_seq_one_letter_code
_entity_poly.pdbx_strand_id
1 'polypeptide(L)'
;MENHPHDSICGCSIDQVHDEMKVRFDQVEQIGEEIARQSLEALASATDTLSASHHQPATICHQPSAISHLQSAIVVFNPTAGPRTDLVTASAEFKGEFEIIDDQGNIIPCQMLGSSSQDLINAVMSKKELKSGLAMIHEGRILGKVIHEVAIQRDGSQVNLEVVLADSGELDLAAWENGMREIEALLADPSVTTFHVRAHELPAAEFILTAKEIPGHGYKTFWLRPLPASPSQPVRVGALARLLMPLARLMARSPFLERLLDRPKAAKPPFIIENEYLHVAASPADGTLTVKDKRTGATYRGLNRFVDGGDRGDEYNYSPPPSDFRPAARLKGVSLASGPIRQTLSLELELPTPAALAPERKSRSKEMIVTRITSHVTLAAGVPRVDIRTEVDNRARDHRLRVHFPFAESGAESSVSRRWAEDPKSETLESVVADYDGHFEIVRRPIGVPDFDESWIEQPRPEVPQRAFTSVSDGQQRLTVANRGLPEVEVIGVRSLPTSQAEIALTLLRCINWISRDDFEGRRGHAGPMASTPGAQM
;
A
#
# COMPACT_ATOMS: atom_id res chain seq x y z
N MET A 1 -5.64 -23.72 -6.75
CA MET A 1 -7.04 -24.19 -6.92
C MET A 1 -7.55 -24.98 -5.72
N GLU A 2 -6.70 -25.65 -4.94
CA GLU A 2 -7.14 -26.48 -3.79
C GLU A 2 -7.84 -25.70 -2.67
N ASN A 3 -7.67 -24.37 -2.61
CA ASN A 3 -8.43 -23.50 -1.71
C ASN A 3 -9.78 -23.03 -2.30
N HIS A 4 -10.11 -23.37 -3.55
CA HIS A 4 -11.35 -22.93 -4.22
C HIS A 4 -12.59 -23.84 -4.05
N PRO A 5 -12.54 -25.05 -3.46
CA PRO A 5 -13.77 -25.74 -3.06
C PRO A 5 -14.64 -24.82 -2.21
N HIS A 6 -15.96 -24.91 -2.38
CA HIS A 6 -16.92 -24.00 -1.75
C HIS A 6 -16.76 -23.93 -0.23
N ASP A 7 -16.66 -25.07 0.45
CA ASP A 7 -16.48 -25.11 1.92
C ASP A 7 -15.16 -24.49 2.40
N SER A 8 -14.16 -24.44 1.53
CA SER A 8 -12.87 -23.80 1.79
C SER A 8 -12.97 -22.29 1.58
N ILE A 9 -13.22 -21.85 0.33
CA ILE A 9 -13.16 -20.42 -0.02
C ILE A 9 -14.28 -19.59 0.59
N CYS A 10 -15.45 -20.18 0.88
CA CYS A 10 -16.54 -19.50 1.58
C CYS A 10 -16.25 -19.32 3.08
N GLY A 11 -15.18 -19.92 3.60
CA GLY A 11 -14.84 -19.81 5.02
C GLY A 11 -15.76 -20.62 5.93
N CYS A 12 -16.49 -21.61 5.40
CA CYS A 12 -17.55 -22.33 6.12
C CYS A 12 -17.15 -23.75 6.59
N SER A 13 -15.92 -23.87 7.10
CA SER A 13 -15.27 -25.09 7.59
C SER A 13 -14.65 -24.87 8.98
N ILE A 14 -14.24 -25.95 9.65
CA ILE A 14 -13.51 -25.86 10.92
C ILE A 14 -12.19 -25.10 10.78
N ASP A 15 -11.72 -24.50 11.89
CA ASP A 15 -10.47 -23.72 11.95
C ASP A 15 -9.26 -24.42 11.30
N GLN A 16 -9.11 -25.74 11.52
CA GLN A 16 -7.99 -26.52 10.97
C GLN A 16 -7.95 -26.48 9.43
N VAL A 17 -9.09 -26.49 8.75
CA VAL A 17 -9.15 -26.41 7.28
C VAL A 17 -8.59 -25.07 6.82
N HIS A 18 -8.94 -23.98 7.49
CA HIS A 18 -8.49 -22.63 7.15
C HIS A 18 -7.01 -22.42 7.46
N ASP A 19 -6.48 -23.04 8.52
CA ASP A 19 -5.04 -23.03 8.79
C ASP A 19 -4.25 -23.77 7.71
N GLU A 20 -4.76 -24.88 7.19
CA GLU A 20 -4.15 -25.57 6.05
C GLU A 20 -4.26 -24.73 4.75
N MET A 21 -5.34 -23.98 4.57
CA MET A 21 -5.50 -23.08 3.42
C MET A 21 -4.44 -21.97 3.39
N LYS A 22 -4.06 -21.40 4.55
CA LYS A 22 -3.01 -20.36 4.63
C LYS A 22 -1.71 -20.84 4.00
N VAL A 23 -1.27 -22.05 4.35
CA VAL A 23 -0.06 -22.65 3.77
C VAL A 23 -0.15 -22.78 2.24
N ARG A 24 -1.31 -23.17 1.71
CA ARG A 24 -1.51 -23.26 0.25
C ARG A 24 -1.49 -21.88 -0.42
N PHE A 25 -1.98 -20.83 0.25
CA PHE A 25 -1.87 -19.46 -0.26
C PHE A 25 -0.42 -18.98 -0.24
N ASP A 26 0.33 -19.21 0.85
CA ASP A 26 1.75 -18.85 0.96
C ASP A 26 2.57 -19.50 -0.17
N GLN A 27 2.31 -20.77 -0.47
CA GLN A 27 2.96 -21.48 -1.58
C GLN A 27 2.66 -20.83 -2.94
N VAL A 28 1.40 -20.46 -3.19
CA VAL A 28 0.99 -19.81 -4.44
C VAL A 28 1.62 -18.42 -4.57
N GLU A 29 1.68 -17.65 -3.48
CA GLU A 29 2.32 -16.33 -3.46
C GLU A 29 3.82 -16.45 -3.75
N GLN A 30 4.54 -17.33 -3.03
CA GLN A 30 5.98 -17.55 -3.24
C GLN A 30 6.31 -17.97 -4.69
N ILE A 31 5.58 -18.95 -5.23
CA ILE A 31 5.79 -19.42 -6.60
C ILE A 31 5.43 -18.32 -7.61
N GLY A 32 4.32 -17.61 -7.37
CA GLY A 32 3.84 -16.55 -8.25
C GLY A 32 4.79 -15.35 -8.31
N GLU A 33 5.28 -14.90 -7.16
CA GLU A 33 6.26 -13.82 -7.04
C GLU A 33 7.58 -14.16 -7.74
N GLU A 34 8.09 -15.38 -7.55
CA GLU A 34 9.34 -15.80 -8.18
C GLU A 34 9.22 -15.94 -9.70
N ILE A 35 8.11 -16.51 -10.20
CA ILE A 35 7.84 -16.57 -11.65
C ILE A 35 7.70 -15.15 -12.22
N ALA A 36 6.99 -14.26 -11.53
CA ALA A 36 6.83 -12.87 -11.96
C ALA A 36 8.19 -12.15 -12.02
N ARG A 37 9.02 -12.30 -10.98
CA ARG A 37 10.38 -11.72 -10.91
C ARG A 37 11.26 -12.22 -12.06
N GLN A 38 11.38 -13.53 -12.24
CA GLN A 38 12.17 -14.13 -13.32
C GLN A 38 11.68 -13.69 -14.71
N SER A 39 10.35 -13.60 -14.90
CA SER A 39 9.76 -13.16 -16.16
C SER A 39 10.04 -11.68 -16.45
N LEU A 40 9.94 -10.81 -15.44
CA LEU A 40 10.28 -9.40 -15.57
C LEU A 40 11.77 -9.19 -15.84
N GLU A 41 12.65 -9.96 -15.22
CA GLU A 41 14.10 -9.95 -15.50
C GLU A 41 14.43 -10.39 -16.92
N ALA A 42 13.77 -11.45 -17.40
CA ALA A 42 13.92 -11.90 -18.78
C ALA A 42 13.43 -10.84 -19.79
N LEU A 43 12.27 -10.20 -19.52
CA LEU A 43 11.75 -9.11 -20.34
C LEU A 43 12.68 -7.90 -20.35
N ALA A 44 13.18 -7.48 -19.18
CA ALA A 44 14.10 -6.36 -19.05
C ALA A 44 15.42 -6.63 -19.80
N SER A 45 15.96 -7.85 -19.69
CA SER A 45 17.20 -8.27 -20.37
C SER A 45 17.06 -8.35 -21.89
N ALA A 46 15.87 -8.64 -22.39
CA ALA A 46 15.57 -8.70 -23.83
C ALA A 46 15.15 -7.33 -24.42
N THR A 47 14.92 -6.33 -23.58
CA THR A 47 14.52 -5.00 -24.01
C THR A 47 15.75 -4.20 -24.45
N ASP A 48 15.69 -3.59 -25.63
CA ASP A 48 16.73 -2.64 -26.04
C ASP A 48 16.62 -1.36 -25.21
N THR A 49 17.46 -1.26 -24.20
CA THR A 49 17.56 -0.12 -23.29
C THR A 49 18.61 0.90 -23.75
N LEU A 50 19.28 0.66 -24.89
CA LEU A 50 20.34 1.50 -25.42
C LEU A 50 19.84 2.46 -26.51
N SER A 51 18.71 2.18 -27.18
CA SER A 51 18.22 2.98 -28.31
C SER A 51 17.75 4.41 -27.99
N ALA A 52 17.63 4.79 -26.71
CA ALA A 52 17.52 6.21 -26.32
C ALA A 52 18.72 7.05 -26.81
N SER A 53 19.85 6.41 -27.12
CA SER A 53 21.03 7.03 -27.73
C SER A 53 20.86 7.44 -29.21
N HIS A 54 19.86 6.93 -29.92
CA HIS A 54 19.74 7.08 -31.38
C HIS A 54 18.59 8.00 -31.84
N HIS A 55 17.71 8.47 -30.96
CA HIS A 55 16.50 9.24 -31.33
C HIS A 55 16.47 10.67 -30.75
N GLN A 56 17.60 11.40 -30.82
CA GLN A 56 17.54 12.86 -30.78
C GLN A 56 17.42 13.43 -32.20
N PRO A 57 16.44 14.32 -32.49
CA PRO A 57 16.50 15.16 -33.67
C PRO A 57 17.79 15.99 -33.63
N ALA A 58 18.48 16.09 -34.76
CA ALA A 58 19.79 16.74 -34.93
C ALA A 58 19.82 18.27 -34.63
N THR A 59 18.84 18.82 -33.92
CA THR A 59 18.68 20.25 -33.65
C THR A 59 19.10 20.67 -32.24
N ILE A 60 19.53 19.74 -31.38
CA ILE A 60 20.15 20.05 -30.07
C ILE A 60 21.54 19.43 -30.01
N CYS A 61 22.38 19.69 -31.02
CA CYS A 61 23.76 19.23 -31.06
C CYS A 61 24.72 20.40 -30.90
N HIS A 62 25.02 20.75 -29.65
CA HIS A 62 26.27 21.43 -29.30
C HIS A 62 27.07 20.76 -28.19
N GLN A 63 26.73 19.54 -27.76
CA GLN A 63 27.66 18.68 -27.01
C GLN A 63 27.48 17.19 -27.36
N PRO A 64 28.44 16.56 -28.07
CA PRO A 64 28.44 15.14 -28.43
C PRO A 64 28.65 14.15 -27.26
N SER A 65 28.32 14.50 -26.02
CA SER A 65 28.70 13.74 -24.81
C SER A 65 27.54 13.32 -23.90
N ALA A 66 26.29 13.51 -24.29
CA ALA A 66 25.14 13.22 -23.42
C ALA A 66 24.81 11.72 -23.25
N ILE A 67 25.41 10.84 -24.06
CA ILE A 67 25.11 9.40 -24.11
C ILE A 67 26.09 8.57 -23.26
N SER A 68 27.23 9.13 -22.83
CA SER A 68 28.24 8.41 -22.03
C SER A 68 27.93 8.31 -20.53
N HIS A 69 26.72 8.65 -20.09
CA HIS A 69 26.40 8.85 -18.67
C HIS A 69 25.07 8.25 -18.19
N LEU A 70 24.34 7.47 -19.01
CA LEU A 70 23.15 6.76 -18.53
C LEU A 70 23.60 5.60 -17.62
N GLN A 71 23.23 5.64 -16.34
CA GLN A 71 23.67 4.63 -15.36
C GLN A 71 22.75 3.42 -15.29
N SER A 72 21.43 3.64 -15.38
CA SER A 72 20.42 2.58 -15.19
C SER A 72 19.16 2.85 -16.01
N ALA A 73 18.47 1.78 -16.42
CA ALA A 73 17.17 1.83 -17.09
C ALA A 73 16.11 1.08 -16.27
N ILE A 74 14.88 1.57 -16.28
CA ILE A 74 13.71 0.98 -15.64
C ILE A 74 12.72 0.61 -16.73
N VAL A 75 12.36 -0.67 -16.83
CA VAL A 75 11.32 -1.14 -17.76
C VAL A 75 10.04 -1.34 -16.99
N VAL A 76 9.00 -0.58 -17.34
CA VAL A 76 7.67 -0.68 -16.73
C VAL A 76 6.75 -1.43 -17.67
N PHE A 77 6.35 -2.65 -17.28
CA PHE A 77 5.43 -3.48 -18.04
C PHE A 77 3.98 -3.31 -17.55
N ASN A 78 3.03 -3.27 -18.49
CA ASN A 78 1.61 -3.27 -18.20
C ASN A 78 0.98 -4.61 -18.61
N PRO A 79 0.63 -5.48 -17.64
CA PRO A 79 0.04 -6.79 -17.93
C PRO A 79 -1.46 -6.73 -18.31
N THR A 80 -2.07 -5.54 -18.37
CA THR A 80 -3.50 -5.38 -18.66
C THR A 80 -3.73 -5.05 -20.14
N ALA A 81 -4.96 -5.25 -20.63
CA ALA A 81 -5.27 -5.10 -22.06
C ALA A 81 -5.28 -3.65 -22.59
N GLY A 82 -5.55 -2.66 -21.74
CA GLY A 82 -5.65 -1.26 -22.12
C GLY A 82 -4.43 -0.44 -21.70
N PRO A 83 -4.25 0.78 -22.27
CA PRO A 83 -3.25 1.70 -21.77
C PRO A 83 -3.51 2.03 -20.30
N ARG A 84 -2.44 2.14 -19.50
CA ARG A 84 -2.54 2.37 -18.06
C ARG A 84 -1.64 3.51 -17.64
N THR A 85 -2.20 4.45 -16.87
CA THR A 85 -1.47 5.46 -16.11
C THR A 85 -1.58 5.14 -14.63
N ASP A 86 -0.45 4.88 -13.96
CA ASP A 86 -0.45 4.50 -12.54
C ASP A 86 0.86 4.84 -11.82
N LEU A 87 0.84 4.74 -10.49
CA LEU A 87 2.04 4.81 -9.66
C LEU A 87 2.88 3.54 -9.84
N VAL A 88 4.19 3.74 -9.95
CA VAL A 88 5.19 2.68 -9.93
C VAL A 88 6.20 3.02 -8.83
N THR A 89 6.46 2.05 -7.96
CA THR A 89 7.62 2.08 -7.06
C THR A 89 8.75 1.33 -7.74
N ALA A 90 9.92 1.94 -7.79
CA ALA A 90 11.13 1.32 -8.33
C ALA A 90 12.29 1.52 -7.35
N SER A 91 13.26 0.61 -7.43
CA SER A 91 14.54 0.72 -6.74
C SER A 91 15.64 0.60 -7.78
N ALA A 92 16.66 1.45 -7.68
CA ALA A 92 17.81 1.42 -8.57
C ALA A 92 19.09 1.79 -7.82
N GLU A 93 20.16 1.02 -8.02
CA GLU A 93 21.51 1.40 -7.60
C GLU A 93 21.93 2.66 -8.36
N PHE A 94 22.31 3.72 -7.63
CA PHE A 94 22.73 4.98 -8.25
C PHE A 94 23.67 5.77 -7.33
N LYS A 95 24.70 6.42 -7.91
CA LYS A 95 25.64 7.29 -7.17
C LYS A 95 25.38 8.77 -7.45
N GLY A 96 24.95 9.51 -6.43
CA GLY A 96 24.69 10.95 -6.50
C GLY A 96 23.23 11.30 -6.78
N GLU A 97 22.99 12.53 -7.24
CA GLU A 97 21.64 12.98 -7.61
C GLU A 97 21.33 12.60 -9.06
N PHE A 98 20.08 12.24 -9.33
CA PHE A 98 19.59 11.88 -10.66
C PHE A 98 18.25 12.51 -10.96
N GLU A 99 17.92 12.53 -12.25
CA GLU A 99 16.58 12.74 -12.76
C GLU A 99 16.16 11.55 -13.61
N ILE A 100 14.84 11.32 -13.71
CA ILE A 100 14.28 10.27 -14.56
C ILE A 100 13.84 10.89 -15.87
N ILE A 101 14.17 10.24 -16.99
CA ILE A 101 13.72 10.64 -18.33
C ILE A 101 12.98 9.51 -19.02
N ASP A 102 12.05 9.86 -19.90
CA ASP A 102 11.40 8.92 -20.83
C ASP A 102 12.17 8.78 -22.15
N ASP A 103 11.60 8.00 -23.08
CA ASP A 103 12.14 7.71 -24.41
C ASP A 103 12.17 8.93 -25.36
N GLN A 104 11.44 9.98 -25.00
CA GLN A 104 11.41 11.26 -25.70
C GLN A 104 12.37 12.30 -25.05
N GLY A 105 13.05 11.92 -23.96
CA GLY A 105 13.93 12.79 -23.20
C GLY A 105 13.21 13.78 -22.28
N ASN A 106 11.91 13.62 -22.07
CA ASN A 106 11.16 14.43 -21.12
C ASN A 106 11.53 14.02 -19.69
N ILE A 107 11.68 15.01 -18.80
CA ILE A 107 11.92 14.75 -17.39
C ILE A 107 10.62 14.27 -16.75
N ILE A 108 10.68 13.09 -16.13
CA ILE A 108 9.60 12.47 -15.38
C ILE A 108 9.78 12.81 -13.90
N PRO A 109 8.83 13.56 -13.29
CA PRO A 109 8.86 13.80 -11.86
C PRO A 109 8.89 12.48 -11.08
N CYS A 110 9.75 12.42 -10.07
CA CYS A 110 9.80 11.32 -9.12
C CYS A 110 9.80 11.85 -7.68
N GLN A 111 9.47 10.98 -6.74
CA GLN A 111 9.54 11.26 -5.32
C GLN A 111 10.38 10.17 -4.65
N MET A 112 11.47 10.57 -4.02
CA MET A 112 12.31 9.68 -3.23
C MET A 112 11.53 9.17 -2.01
N LEU A 113 11.61 7.87 -1.77
CA LEU A 113 11.08 7.21 -0.57
C LEU A 113 12.18 6.95 0.46
N GLY A 114 13.41 6.73 0.01
CA GLY A 114 14.55 6.47 0.86
C GLY A 114 15.70 5.87 0.06
N SER A 115 16.74 5.45 0.78
CA SER A 115 17.82 4.65 0.22
C SER A 115 18.04 3.45 1.11
N SER A 116 18.05 2.25 0.54
CA SER A 116 18.44 1.04 1.25
C SER A 116 19.91 0.73 0.95
N SER A 117 20.70 0.45 1.97
CA SER A 117 22.03 -0.14 1.81
C SER A 117 22.14 -1.29 2.80
N GLN A 118 22.54 -2.46 2.31
CA GLN A 118 22.73 -3.64 3.12
C GLN A 118 24.21 -3.82 3.46
N ASP A 119 24.54 -3.81 4.75
CA ASP A 119 25.83 -4.27 5.25
C ASP A 119 25.89 -5.80 5.08
N LEU A 120 26.78 -6.27 4.21
CA LEU A 120 27.05 -7.70 4.00
C LEU A 120 28.10 -8.22 4.97
N ILE A 121 29.06 -7.36 5.34
CA ILE A 121 30.09 -7.64 6.34
C ILE A 121 30.27 -6.37 7.18
N ASN A 122 30.26 -6.49 8.49
CA ASN A 122 30.62 -5.41 9.41
C ASN A 122 31.30 -6.03 10.63
N ALA A 123 32.62 -6.18 10.57
CA ALA A 123 33.38 -6.96 11.55
C ALA A 123 34.80 -6.45 11.77
N VAL A 124 35.30 -6.59 13.00
CA VAL A 124 36.72 -6.40 13.31
C VAL A 124 37.44 -7.74 13.14
N MET A 125 38.48 -7.72 12.32
CA MET A 125 39.28 -8.87 11.92
C MET A 125 40.75 -8.65 12.30
N SER A 126 41.42 -9.73 12.70
CA SER A 126 42.87 -9.79 12.77
C SER A 126 43.49 -9.83 11.38
N LYS A 127 44.80 -9.57 11.29
CA LYS A 127 45.57 -9.70 10.03
C LYS A 127 45.40 -11.05 9.35
N LYS A 128 45.33 -12.13 10.13
CA LYS A 128 45.19 -13.50 9.60
C LYS A 128 43.79 -13.74 9.02
N GLU A 129 42.77 -13.24 9.70
CA GLU A 129 41.37 -13.35 9.26
C GLU A 129 41.13 -12.52 7.99
N LEU A 130 41.60 -11.27 7.95
CA LEU A 130 41.50 -10.45 6.74
C LEU A 130 42.22 -11.11 5.54
N LYS A 131 43.44 -11.62 5.74
CA LYS A 131 44.19 -12.31 4.68
C LYS A 131 43.45 -13.55 4.15
N SER A 132 42.72 -14.24 5.02
CA SER A 132 41.89 -15.39 4.64
C SER A 132 40.64 -14.95 3.87
N GLY A 133 40.03 -13.82 4.27
CA GLY A 133 38.90 -13.22 3.55
C GLY A 133 39.27 -12.71 2.16
N LEU A 134 40.42 -12.05 2.00
CA LEU A 134 40.91 -11.57 0.70
C LEU A 134 41.16 -12.72 -0.29
N ALA A 135 41.51 -13.93 0.19
CA ALA A 135 41.69 -15.10 -0.66
C ALA A 135 40.39 -15.60 -1.31
N MET A 136 39.22 -15.20 -0.79
CA MET A 136 37.91 -15.52 -1.36
C MET A 136 37.50 -14.57 -2.50
N ILE A 137 38.29 -13.52 -2.75
CA ILE A 137 38.02 -12.56 -3.80
C ILE A 137 38.61 -13.10 -5.11
N HIS A 138 37.75 -13.31 -6.11
CA HIS A 138 38.16 -13.78 -7.43
C HIS A 138 37.77 -12.73 -8.46
N GLU A 139 38.75 -12.23 -9.23
CA GLU A 139 38.54 -11.25 -10.30
C GLU A 139 37.77 -9.98 -9.84
N GLY A 140 38.07 -9.51 -8.62
CA GLY A 140 37.40 -8.35 -8.01
C GLY A 140 35.93 -8.59 -7.65
N ARG A 141 35.51 -9.85 -7.50
CA ARG A 141 34.17 -10.22 -7.01
C ARG A 141 34.23 -10.92 -5.66
N ILE A 142 33.23 -10.65 -4.83
CA ILE A 142 32.99 -11.32 -3.54
C ILE A 142 31.48 -11.52 -3.37
N LEU A 143 31.06 -12.72 -2.92
CA LEU A 143 29.64 -13.08 -2.81
C LEU A 143 28.83 -12.92 -4.12
N GLY A 144 29.47 -13.12 -5.28
CA GLY A 144 28.85 -12.94 -6.60
C GLY A 144 28.77 -11.49 -7.09
N LYS A 145 28.99 -10.51 -6.21
CA LYS A 145 28.93 -9.07 -6.50
C LYS A 145 30.29 -8.49 -6.91
N VAL A 146 30.28 -7.43 -7.71
CA VAL A 146 31.49 -6.71 -8.14
C VAL A 146 31.91 -5.75 -7.04
N ILE A 147 33.21 -5.73 -6.73
CA ILE A 147 33.79 -4.70 -5.86
C ILE A 147 33.84 -3.40 -6.66
N HIS A 148 33.00 -2.45 -6.27
CA HIS A 148 32.88 -1.17 -6.95
C HIS A 148 33.88 -0.13 -6.42
N GLU A 149 34.05 -0.08 -5.10
CA GLU A 149 34.94 0.90 -4.45
C GLU A 149 35.57 0.27 -3.19
N VAL A 150 36.84 0.63 -2.93
CA VAL A 150 37.54 0.26 -1.69
C VAL A 150 38.14 1.53 -1.10
N ALA A 151 37.62 1.97 0.04
CA ALA A 151 38.14 3.09 0.80
C ALA A 151 38.90 2.59 2.03
N ILE A 152 40.09 3.13 2.24
CA ILE A 152 41.02 2.70 3.29
C ILE A 152 41.29 3.91 4.19
N GLN A 153 41.04 3.76 5.48
CA GLN A 153 41.35 4.80 6.46
C GLN A 153 42.06 4.20 7.67
N ARG A 154 43.27 4.69 7.94
CA ARG A 154 44.04 4.29 9.12
C ARG A 154 43.75 5.20 10.31
N ASP A 155 43.45 4.59 11.45
CA ASP A 155 43.32 5.25 12.75
C ASP A 155 44.22 4.55 13.79
N GLY A 156 45.44 5.08 13.97
CA GLY A 156 46.44 4.50 14.86
C GLY A 156 46.86 3.08 14.43
N SER A 157 46.57 2.10 15.29
CA SER A 157 46.84 0.67 15.08
C SER A 157 45.68 -0.09 14.41
N GLN A 158 44.55 0.57 14.18
CA GLN A 158 43.40 0.01 13.48
C GLN A 158 43.29 0.58 12.07
N VAL A 159 42.92 -0.25 11.10
CA VAL A 159 42.59 0.18 9.74
C VAL A 159 41.12 -0.09 9.48
N ASN A 160 40.38 0.92 9.02
CA ASN A 160 39.02 0.77 8.53
C ASN A 160 39.07 0.53 7.02
N LEU A 161 38.48 -0.58 6.58
CA LEU A 161 38.30 -0.93 5.18
C LEU A 161 36.81 -0.85 4.87
N GLU A 162 36.44 0.07 4.01
CA GLU A 162 35.09 0.22 3.51
C GLU A 162 35.04 -0.28 2.06
N VAL A 163 34.24 -1.30 1.81
CA VAL A 163 34.12 -1.97 0.51
C VAL A 163 32.69 -1.79 0.02
N VAL A 164 32.52 -1.20 -1.15
CA VAL A 164 31.23 -1.02 -1.80
C VAL A 164 31.05 -2.11 -2.86
N LEU A 165 29.94 -2.83 -2.80
CA LEU A 165 29.61 -3.95 -3.69
C LEU A 165 28.42 -3.58 -4.58
N ALA A 166 28.41 -4.06 -5.82
CA ALA A 166 27.34 -3.82 -6.80
C ALA A 166 26.89 -5.14 -7.45
N ASP A 167 25.61 -5.26 -7.80
CA ASP A 167 25.10 -6.43 -8.53
C ASP A 167 25.63 -6.52 -9.96
N SER A 168 25.92 -5.38 -10.58
CA SER A 168 26.42 -5.28 -11.95
C SER A 168 27.42 -4.13 -12.11
N GLY A 169 28.21 -4.17 -13.19
CA GLY A 169 29.23 -3.14 -13.48
C GLY A 169 30.60 -3.73 -13.85
N GLU A 170 31.47 -2.86 -14.35
CA GLU A 170 32.88 -3.19 -14.62
C GLU A 170 33.75 -2.84 -13.41
N LEU A 171 34.72 -3.71 -13.13
CA LEU A 171 35.74 -3.46 -12.11
C LEU A 171 36.68 -2.37 -12.61
N ASP A 172 36.85 -1.28 -11.85
CA ASP A 172 37.97 -0.36 -12.06
C ASP A 172 39.27 -1.07 -11.65
N LEU A 173 39.90 -1.72 -12.64
CA LEU A 173 41.11 -2.50 -12.45
C LEU A 173 42.23 -1.68 -11.80
N ALA A 174 42.37 -0.41 -12.16
CA ALA A 174 43.44 0.44 -11.63
C ALA A 174 43.18 0.82 -10.17
N ALA A 175 41.94 1.20 -9.83
CA ALA A 175 41.56 1.48 -8.44
C ALA A 175 41.67 0.23 -7.56
N TRP A 176 41.23 -0.93 -8.08
CA TRP A 176 41.30 -2.22 -7.41
C TRP A 176 42.75 -2.65 -7.13
N GLU A 177 43.62 -2.64 -8.15
CA GLU A 177 45.04 -3.00 -7.98
C GLU A 177 45.76 -2.10 -6.99
N ASN A 178 45.46 -0.79 -7.00
CA ASN A 178 46.03 0.17 -6.05
C ASN A 178 45.53 -0.08 -4.63
N GLY A 179 44.22 -0.30 -4.45
CA GLY A 179 43.63 -0.63 -3.15
C GLY A 179 44.20 -1.91 -2.56
N MET A 180 44.33 -2.97 -3.37
CA MET A 180 44.93 -4.24 -2.92
C MET A 180 46.39 -4.08 -2.51
N ARG A 181 47.18 -3.31 -3.27
CA ARG A 181 48.58 -3.02 -2.93
C ARG A 181 48.69 -2.28 -1.60
N GLU A 182 47.79 -1.34 -1.33
CA GLU A 182 47.75 -0.60 -0.07
C GLU A 182 47.35 -1.51 1.11
N ILE A 183 46.35 -2.38 0.93
CA ILE A 183 45.95 -3.37 1.94
C ILE A 183 47.13 -4.32 2.26
N GLU A 184 47.86 -4.80 1.26
CA GLU A 184 49.04 -5.65 1.46
C GLU A 184 50.15 -4.93 2.26
N ALA A 185 50.41 -3.66 1.97
CA ALA A 185 51.36 -2.85 2.73
C ALA A 185 50.94 -2.69 4.20
N LEU A 186 49.65 -2.46 4.46
CA LEU A 186 49.11 -2.34 5.82
C LEU A 186 49.10 -3.67 6.59
N LEU A 187 48.90 -4.79 5.91
CA LEU A 187 49.04 -6.13 6.50
C LEU A 187 50.50 -6.38 6.95
N ALA A 188 51.48 -5.90 6.19
CA ALA A 188 52.91 -6.01 6.50
C ALA A 188 53.38 -5.03 7.61
N ASP A 189 52.69 -3.92 7.83
CA ASP A 189 53.06 -2.90 8.83
C ASP A 189 52.86 -3.42 10.28
N PRO A 190 53.93 -3.63 11.08
CA PRO A 190 53.82 -4.18 12.43
C PRO A 190 53.07 -3.29 13.42
N SER A 191 52.88 -2.00 13.10
CA SER A 191 52.12 -1.06 13.94
C SER A 191 50.60 -1.17 13.77
N VAL A 192 50.13 -1.84 12.72
CA VAL A 192 48.71 -2.21 12.53
C VAL A 192 48.44 -3.53 13.24
N THR A 193 47.39 -3.59 14.04
CA THR A 193 47.00 -4.79 14.81
C THR A 193 45.66 -5.38 14.35
N THR A 194 44.72 -4.54 13.91
CA THR A 194 43.35 -4.94 13.58
C THR A 194 42.81 -4.20 12.36
N PHE A 195 41.86 -4.83 11.68
CA PHE A 195 41.14 -4.27 10.55
C PHE A 195 39.65 -4.30 10.84
N HIS A 196 38.97 -3.17 10.73
CA HIS A 196 37.52 -3.12 10.76
C HIS A 196 37.03 -3.09 9.31
N VAL A 197 36.42 -4.18 8.87
CA VAL A 197 35.95 -4.37 7.51
C VAL A 197 34.45 -4.15 7.47
N ARG A 198 34.02 -3.18 6.67
CA ARG A 198 32.63 -2.92 6.35
C ARG A 198 32.42 -3.08 4.85
N ALA A 199 31.83 -4.20 4.44
CA ALA A 199 31.38 -4.41 3.06
C ALA A 199 29.87 -4.17 2.98
N HIS A 200 29.45 -3.27 2.10
CA HIS A 200 28.05 -2.93 1.93
C HIS A 200 27.70 -2.73 0.45
N GLU A 201 26.44 -2.90 0.12
CA GLU A 201 25.95 -2.68 -1.24
C GLU A 201 25.82 -1.20 -1.57
N LEU A 202 26.00 -0.86 -2.85
CA LEU A 202 25.64 0.46 -3.39
C LEU A 202 24.24 0.81 -2.91
N PRO A 203 24.04 2.00 -2.32
CA PRO A 203 22.71 2.41 -1.88
C PRO A 203 21.74 2.36 -3.07
N ALA A 204 20.70 1.55 -2.94
CA ALA A 204 19.61 1.52 -3.89
C ALA A 204 18.64 2.63 -3.52
N ALA A 205 18.46 3.56 -4.45
CA ALA A 205 17.52 4.66 -4.34
C ALA A 205 16.10 4.10 -4.57
N GLU A 206 15.25 4.16 -3.56
CA GLU A 206 13.83 3.83 -3.70
C GLU A 206 13.05 5.10 -4.02
N PHE A 207 12.25 5.05 -5.07
CA PHE A 207 11.44 6.18 -5.50
C PHE A 207 10.14 5.73 -6.14
N ILE A 208 9.21 6.69 -6.22
CA ILE A 208 7.96 6.53 -6.94
C ILE A 208 7.90 7.51 -8.10
N LEU A 209 7.26 7.08 -9.18
CA LEU A 209 6.89 7.93 -10.30
C LEU A 209 5.49 7.57 -10.80
N THR A 210 4.87 8.47 -11.56
CA THR A 210 3.65 8.15 -12.31
C THR A 210 4.05 7.70 -13.71
N ALA A 211 3.89 6.41 -14.01
CA ALA A 211 4.11 5.85 -15.33
C ALA A 211 2.87 6.13 -16.19
N LYS A 212 2.99 7.04 -17.16
CA LYS A 212 1.86 7.51 -17.98
C LYS A 212 1.68 6.70 -19.25
N GLU A 213 0.45 6.29 -19.51
CA GLU A 213 -0.01 5.67 -20.77
C GLU A 213 0.87 4.50 -21.20
N ILE A 214 1.17 3.57 -20.28
CA ILE A 214 1.91 2.33 -20.62
C ILE A 214 0.99 1.45 -21.48
N PRO A 215 1.38 1.08 -22.72
CA PRO A 215 0.52 0.32 -23.62
C PRO A 215 0.06 -1.01 -23.01
N GLY A 216 -1.15 -1.46 -23.32
CA GLY A 216 -1.65 -2.74 -22.84
C GLY A 216 -0.84 -3.93 -23.36
N HIS A 217 -0.51 -4.87 -22.48
CA HIS A 217 0.45 -5.96 -22.72
C HIS A 217 1.81 -5.48 -23.28
N GLY A 218 2.16 -4.22 -23.04
CA GLY A 218 3.38 -3.58 -23.52
C GLY A 218 4.20 -2.99 -22.38
N TYR A 219 5.26 -2.28 -22.73
CA TYR A 219 6.14 -1.62 -21.76
C TYR A 219 6.54 -0.22 -22.22
N LYS A 220 7.07 0.57 -21.29
CA LYS A 220 7.92 1.73 -21.59
C LYS A 220 9.19 1.66 -20.76
N THR A 221 10.24 2.26 -21.28
CA THR A 221 11.53 2.37 -20.60
C THR A 221 11.71 3.79 -20.09
N PHE A 222 12.29 3.91 -18.91
CA PHE A 222 12.71 5.17 -18.29
C PHE A 222 14.19 5.05 -17.94
N TRP A 223 14.92 6.16 -17.92
CA TRP A 223 16.36 6.15 -17.64
C TRP A 223 16.70 7.09 -16.50
N LEU A 224 17.66 6.68 -15.67
CA LEU A 224 18.27 7.54 -14.66
C LEU A 224 19.43 8.30 -15.30
N ARG A 225 19.27 9.63 -15.38
CA ARG A 225 20.30 10.55 -15.87
C ARG A 225 20.96 11.24 -14.67
N PRO A 226 22.30 11.16 -14.51
CA PRO A 226 23.01 11.90 -13.47
C PRO A 226 22.82 13.40 -13.62
N LEU A 227 22.50 14.06 -12.51
CA LEU A 227 22.55 15.51 -12.45
C LEU A 227 24.01 15.94 -12.25
N PRO A 228 24.47 17.00 -12.94
CA PRO A 228 25.80 17.56 -12.69
C PRO A 228 25.91 17.88 -11.21
N ALA A 229 26.98 17.42 -10.55
CA ALA A 229 27.22 17.74 -9.16
C ALA A 229 27.17 19.27 -8.98
N SER A 230 26.17 19.77 -8.23
CA SER A 230 26.17 21.18 -7.86
C SER A 230 27.46 21.45 -7.09
N PRO A 231 28.29 22.44 -7.49
CA PRO A 231 29.49 22.75 -6.74
C PRO A 231 29.06 23.14 -5.33
N SER A 232 29.34 22.26 -4.36
CA SER A 232 29.03 22.50 -2.97
C SER A 232 29.74 23.78 -2.54
N GLN A 233 28.99 24.87 -2.34
CA GLN A 233 29.59 26.06 -1.77
C GLN A 233 30.11 25.70 -0.38
N PRO A 234 31.39 25.95 -0.06
CA PRO A 234 31.93 25.65 1.25
C PRO A 234 31.14 26.45 2.30
N VAL A 235 30.34 25.74 3.11
CA VAL A 235 29.59 26.34 4.21
C VAL A 235 30.59 26.93 5.19
N ARG A 236 30.57 28.26 5.36
CA ARG A 236 31.36 28.94 6.40
C ARG A 236 30.79 28.59 7.78
N VAL A 237 31.33 27.55 8.38
CA VAL A 237 31.00 27.14 9.76
C VAL A 237 31.55 28.19 10.73
N GLY A 238 30.66 28.98 11.34
CA GLY A 238 31.01 29.94 12.39
C GLY A 238 31.61 29.27 13.64
N ALA A 239 32.38 30.02 14.44
CA ALA A 239 33.13 29.49 15.58
C ALA A 239 32.27 28.72 16.60
N LEU A 240 31.02 29.14 16.83
CA LEU A 240 30.07 28.43 17.70
C LEU A 240 29.64 27.07 17.15
N ALA A 241 29.48 26.94 15.82
CA ALA A 241 29.09 25.70 15.17
C ALA A 241 30.24 24.67 15.16
N ARG A 242 31.50 25.11 15.21
CA ARG A 242 32.66 24.22 15.42
C ARG A 242 32.72 23.65 16.84
N LEU A 243 32.24 24.41 17.82
CA LEU A 243 32.21 23.99 19.23
C LEU A 243 31.14 22.90 19.48
N LEU A 244 30.03 22.94 18.73
CA LEU A 244 28.91 21.99 18.84
C LEU A 244 29.04 20.77 17.90
N MET A 245 30.01 20.76 16.99
CA MET A 245 30.25 19.66 16.05
C MET A 245 30.45 18.27 16.69
N PRO A 246 31.15 18.13 17.85
CA PRO A 246 31.28 16.85 18.52
C PRO A 246 29.94 16.31 19.03
N LEU A 247 29.06 17.20 19.54
CA LEU A 247 27.71 16.83 19.97
C LEU A 247 26.79 16.50 18.78
N ALA A 248 26.92 17.24 17.67
CA ALA A 248 26.15 16.98 16.46
C ALA A 248 26.51 15.62 15.83
N ARG A 249 27.78 15.19 15.87
CA ARG A 249 28.22 13.84 15.45
C ARG A 249 27.70 12.72 16.36
N LEU A 250 27.50 13.00 17.65
CA LEU A 250 26.85 12.05 18.56
C LEU A 250 25.34 11.92 18.29
N MET A 251 24.69 13.01 17.87
CA MET A 251 23.25 13.00 17.53
C MET A 251 22.95 12.47 16.13
N ALA A 252 23.85 12.64 15.16
CA ALA A 252 23.71 12.13 13.79
C ALA A 252 23.96 10.62 13.64
N ARG A 253 24.52 9.96 14.67
CA ARG A 253 24.76 8.50 14.70
C ARG A 253 23.57 7.71 15.27
N SER A 254 22.45 8.37 15.55
CA SER A 254 21.27 7.71 16.08
C SER A 254 20.25 7.47 14.95
N PRO A 255 19.96 6.22 14.55
CA PRO A 255 18.85 5.89 13.63
C PRO A 255 17.47 6.35 14.15
N PHE A 256 17.41 6.91 15.36
CA PHE A 256 16.24 7.54 15.94
C PHE A 256 15.91 8.91 15.31
N LEU A 257 16.89 9.69 14.82
CA LEU A 257 16.64 11.02 14.26
C LEU A 257 16.17 11.00 12.79
N GLU A 258 16.67 10.07 11.97
CA GLU A 258 16.16 9.85 10.60
C GLU A 258 14.69 9.40 10.62
N ARG A 259 14.34 8.49 11.54
CA ARG A 259 12.94 8.11 11.79
C ARG A 259 12.07 9.24 12.33
N LEU A 260 12.64 10.35 12.80
CA LEU A 260 11.89 11.51 13.26
C LEU A 260 11.56 12.50 12.14
N LEU A 261 12.38 12.53 11.08
CA LEU A 261 12.19 13.42 9.92
C LEU A 261 11.15 12.89 8.92
N ASP A 262 10.94 11.58 8.90
CA ASP A 262 10.00 10.90 8.01
C ASP A 262 8.63 10.60 8.63
N ARG A 263 8.41 11.05 9.88
CA ARG A 263 7.09 10.93 10.51
C ARG A 263 6.11 11.89 9.82
N PRO A 264 4.94 11.38 9.37
CA PRO A 264 3.86 12.23 8.88
C PRO A 264 3.60 13.37 9.86
N LYS A 265 3.67 14.61 9.39
CA LYS A 265 3.45 15.78 10.25
C LYS A 265 1.99 15.80 10.66
N ALA A 266 1.73 15.97 11.96
CA ALA A 266 0.38 16.23 12.45
C ALA A 266 -0.20 17.44 11.70
N ALA A 267 -1.34 17.23 11.04
CA ALA A 267 -1.99 18.25 10.25
C ALA A 267 -2.95 19.08 11.13
N LYS A 268 -3.17 20.34 10.75
CA LYS A 268 -4.26 21.16 11.30
C LYS A 268 -5.36 21.30 10.24
N PRO A 269 -6.64 21.41 10.64
CA PRO A 269 -7.72 21.67 9.70
C PRO A 269 -7.48 22.97 8.90
N PRO A 270 -7.93 23.04 7.64
CA PRO A 270 -8.66 21.99 6.91
C PRO A 270 -7.75 20.85 6.44
N PHE A 271 -8.24 19.61 6.53
CA PHE A 271 -7.50 18.41 6.11
C PHE A 271 -7.78 18.11 4.63
N ILE A 272 -6.92 18.58 3.73
CA ILE A 272 -7.18 18.57 2.29
C ILE A 272 -5.98 18.00 1.53
N ILE A 273 -6.28 17.20 0.50
CA ILE A 273 -5.34 16.80 -0.57
C ILE A 273 -6.02 16.98 -1.92
N GLU A 274 -5.22 17.25 -2.96
CA GLU A 274 -5.75 17.41 -4.32
C GLU A 274 -4.75 17.05 -5.42
N ASN A 275 -5.27 16.63 -6.56
CA ASN A 275 -4.51 16.51 -7.80
C ASN A 275 -5.28 17.21 -8.95
N GLU A 276 -4.90 16.93 -10.19
CA GLU A 276 -5.49 17.54 -11.38
C GLU A 276 -6.98 17.18 -11.56
N TYR A 277 -7.42 16.06 -11.00
CA TYR A 277 -8.75 15.50 -11.19
C TYR A 277 -9.65 15.62 -9.97
N LEU A 278 -9.10 15.45 -8.78
CA LEU A 278 -9.86 15.23 -7.55
C LEU A 278 -9.42 16.21 -6.46
N HIS A 279 -10.38 16.63 -5.65
CA HIS A 279 -10.17 17.33 -4.40
C HIS A 279 -10.80 16.52 -3.27
N VAL A 280 -10.02 16.16 -2.25
CA VAL A 280 -10.47 15.33 -1.13
C VAL A 280 -10.27 16.09 0.17
N ALA A 281 -11.33 16.18 0.97
CA ALA A 281 -11.32 16.80 2.28
C ALA A 281 -11.82 15.82 3.35
N ALA A 282 -11.08 15.68 4.46
CA ALA A 282 -11.52 14.90 5.61
C ALA A 282 -12.23 15.81 6.63
N SER A 283 -13.39 15.35 7.10
CA SER A 283 -14.19 16.01 8.14
C SER A 283 -13.44 16.02 9.48
N PRO A 284 -13.22 17.20 10.11
CA PRO A 284 -12.61 17.27 11.43
C PRO A 284 -13.45 16.65 12.55
N ALA A 285 -14.76 16.44 12.32
CA ALA A 285 -15.67 15.91 13.33
C ALA A 285 -15.57 14.39 13.47
N ASP A 286 -15.46 13.67 12.35
CA ASP A 286 -15.62 12.21 12.30
C ASP A 286 -14.67 11.50 11.31
N GLY A 287 -13.87 12.24 10.55
CA GLY A 287 -12.93 11.68 9.57
C GLY A 287 -13.56 11.23 8.25
N THR A 288 -14.86 11.42 8.06
CA THR A 288 -15.52 11.10 6.78
C THR A 288 -14.97 11.97 5.65
N LEU A 289 -15.00 11.44 4.42
CA LEU A 289 -14.41 12.10 3.26
C LEU A 289 -15.47 12.83 2.43
N THR A 290 -15.11 14.02 1.96
CA THR A 290 -15.76 14.71 0.85
C THR A 290 -14.83 14.66 -0.36
N VAL A 291 -15.32 14.12 -1.47
CA VAL A 291 -14.57 14.00 -2.73
C VAL A 291 -15.29 14.80 -3.81
N LYS A 292 -14.59 15.75 -4.42
CA LYS A 292 -15.06 16.52 -5.57
C LYS A 292 -14.28 16.12 -6.81
N ASP A 293 -14.98 15.72 -7.86
CA ASP A 293 -14.40 15.55 -9.19
C ASP A 293 -14.37 16.91 -9.90
N LYS A 294 -13.17 17.40 -10.20
CA LYS A 294 -12.94 18.71 -10.83
C LYS A 294 -13.38 18.74 -12.29
N ARG A 295 -13.46 17.58 -12.95
CA ARG A 295 -13.86 17.47 -14.36
C ARG A 295 -15.37 17.58 -14.54
N THR A 296 -16.12 16.93 -13.66
CA THR A 296 -17.60 16.88 -13.74
C THR A 296 -18.26 17.89 -12.80
N GLY A 297 -17.56 18.37 -11.78
CA GLY A 297 -18.11 19.21 -10.71
C GLY A 297 -18.85 18.42 -9.62
N ALA A 298 -19.07 17.11 -9.80
CA ALA A 298 -19.77 16.25 -8.85
C ALA A 298 -19.06 16.24 -7.49
N THR A 299 -19.84 16.22 -6.41
CA THR A 299 -19.31 16.23 -5.03
C THR A 299 -20.02 15.19 -4.19
N TYR A 300 -19.27 14.21 -3.70
CA TYR A 300 -19.73 13.14 -2.82
C TYR A 300 -19.28 13.41 -1.39
N ARG A 301 -20.18 13.22 -0.42
CA ARG A 301 -19.96 13.60 0.99
C ARG A 301 -20.22 12.42 1.92
N GLY A 302 -19.60 12.43 3.09
CA GLY A 302 -19.81 11.40 4.11
C GLY A 302 -19.22 10.04 3.72
N LEU A 303 -18.30 10.01 2.75
CA LEU A 303 -17.67 8.79 2.27
C LEU A 303 -16.73 8.19 3.32
N ASN A 304 -16.41 6.90 3.18
CA ASN A 304 -15.49 6.17 4.06
C ASN A 304 -15.94 6.18 5.54
N ARG A 305 -17.24 6.04 5.77
CA ARG A 305 -17.84 6.04 7.11
C ARG A 305 -17.85 4.64 7.70
N PHE A 306 -17.23 4.44 8.85
CA PHE A 306 -17.21 3.13 9.52
C PHE A 306 -18.51 2.87 10.29
N VAL A 307 -19.06 1.67 10.11
CA VAL A 307 -20.28 1.20 10.78
C VAL A 307 -20.03 -0.19 11.33
N ASP A 308 -20.27 -0.34 12.62
CA ASP A 308 -20.13 -1.58 13.34
C ASP A 308 -21.48 -2.01 13.92
N GLY A 309 -21.87 -3.26 13.67
CA GLY A 309 -23.10 -3.87 14.19
C GLY A 309 -22.85 -5.28 14.70
N GLY A 310 -23.71 -5.77 15.58
CA GLY A 310 -23.62 -7.15 16.08
C GLY A 310 -23.89 -8.18 14.99
N ASP A 311 -23.28 -9.36 15.11
CA ASP A 311 -23.55 -10.54 14.29
C ASP A 311 -23.77 -11.76 15.18
N ARG A 312 -25.01 -12.23 15.24
CA ARG A 312 -25.42 -13.48 15.92
C ARG A 312 -25.57 -14.66 14.98
N GLY A 313 -25.19 -14.51 13.72
CA GLY A 313 -25.27 -15.55 12.71
C GLY A 313 -24.19 -16.60 12.86
N ASP A 314 -23.73 -17.09 11.71
CA ASP A 314 -22.74 -18.16 11.55
C ASP A 314 -21.90 -17.90 10.28
N GLU A 315 -21.02 -18.85 9.90
CA GLU A 315 -20.14 -18.72 8.73
C GLU A 315 -20.90 -18.52 7.40
N TYR A 316 -22.16 -18.94 7.31
CA TYR A 316 -22.97 -18.80 6.09
C TYR A 316 -23.73 -17.47 6.07
N ASN A 317 -24.33 -17.09 7.20
CA ASN A 317 -25.28 -15.99 7.22
C ASN A 317 -24.95 -14.97 8.31
N TYR A 318 -24.91 -13.69 7.90
CA TYR A 318 -24.97 -12.56 8.83
C TYR A 318 -26.37 -12.50 9.46
N SER A 319 -26.47 -12.28 10.78
CA SER A 319 -27.74 -11.94 11.42
C SER A 319 -27.53 -10.85 12.47
N PRO A 320 -28.17 -9.67 12.35
CA PRO A 320 -28.13 -8.70 13.43
C PRO A 320 -28.86 -9.22 14.68
N PRO A 321 -28.48 -8.78 15.89
CA PRO A 321 -29.33 -8.92 17.07
C PRO A 321 -30.58 -8.02 16.91
N PRO A 322 -31.77 -8.44 17.42
CA PRO A 322 -32.99 -7.62 17.38
C PRO A 322 -32.84 -6.23 18.02
N SER A 323 -31.96 -6.09 19.02
CA SER A 323 -31.63 -4.79 19.61
C SER A 323 -30.13 -4.53 19.46
N ASP A 324 -29.77 -3.78 18.42
CA ASP A 324 -28.37 -3.49 18.06
C ASP A 324 -27.99 -2.04 18.36
N PHE A 325 -26.96 -1.84 19.18
CA PHE A 325 -26.38 -0.53 19.42
C PHE A 325 -25.17 -0.34 18.51
N ARG A 326 -25.22 0.71 17.68
CA ARG A 326 -24.17 1.05 16.71
C ARG A 326 -23.43 2.33 17.11
N PRO A 327 -22.22 2.24 17.64
CA PRO A 327 -21.42 3.39 18.03
C PRO A 327 -20.89 4.14 16.79
N ALA A 328 -20.58 5.42 16.97
CA ALA A 328 -19.93 6.24 15.94
C ALA A 328 -18.42 6.32 16.17
N ALA A 329 -17.64 6.25 15.09
CA ALA A 329 -16.21 6.46 15.11
C ALA A 329 -15.88 7.92 15.44
N ARG A 330 -14.73 8.14 16.09
CA ARG A 330 -14.23 9.47 16.45
C ARG A 330 -12.83 9.66 15.90
N LEU A 331 -12.61 10.76 15.20
CA LEU A 331 -11.30 11.15 14.72
C LEU A 331 -10.41 11.57 15.90
N LYS A 332 -9.19 11.04 15.97
CA LYS A 332 -8.20 11.32 17.02
C LYS A 332 -6.98 12.07 16.52
N GLY A 333 -6.53 11.71 15.33
CA GLY A 333 -5.33 12.27 14.73
C GLY A 333 -5.47 12.34 13.22
N VAL A 334 -4.87 13.36 12.64
CA VAL A 334 -4.65 13.45 11.19
C VAL A 334 -3.20 13.82 10.98
N SER A 335 -2.55 13.10 10.08
CA SER A 335 -1.26 13.49 9.56
C SER A 335 -1.29 13.60 8.04
N LEU A 336 -0.49 14.52 7.51
CA LEU A 336 -0.37 14.77 6.07
C LEU A 336 1.07 14.50 5.64
N ALA A 337 1.21 13.58 4.69
CA ALA A 337 2.43 13.44 3.89
C ALA A 337 2.16 14.05 2.51
N SER A 338 2.95 15.05 2.11
CA SER A 338 2.81 15.71 0.81
C SER A 338 4.16 15.68 0.10
N GLY A 339 4.20 15.03 -1.06
CA GLY A 339 5.34 15.05 -1.97
C GLY A 339 4.90 15.41 -3.39
N PRO A 340 5.86 15.50 -4.33
CA PRO A 340 5.58 15.94 -5.70
C PRO A 340 4.76 14.92 -6.51
N ILE A 341 4.73 13.65 -6.10
CA ILE A 341 4.03 12.57 -6.83
C ILE A 341 2.78 12.12 -6.10
N ARG A 342 2.80 12.06 -4.76
CA ARG A 342 1.64 11.65 -3.98
C ARG A 342 1.42 12.54 -2.76
N GLN A 343 0.15 12.66 -2.40
CA GLN A 343 -0.28 13.21 -1.12
C GLN A 343 -1.11 12.15 -0.38
N THR A 344 -0.87 12.00 0.92
CA THR A 344 -1.58 11.04 1.77
C THR A 344 -2.05 11.70 3.06
N LEU A 345 -3.36 11.64 3.32
CA LEU A 345 -3.94 11.89 4.65
C LEU A 345 -4.02 10.57 5.41
N SER A 346 -3.40 10.50 6.58
CA SER A 346 -3.56 9.35 7.49
C SER A 346 -4.47 9.77 8.63
N LEU A 347 -5.63 9.13 8.72
CA LEU A 347 -6.68 9.38 9.71
C LEU A 347 -6.62 8.29 10.78
N GLU A 348 -6.43 8.69 12.03
CA GLU A 348 -6.48 7.80 13.20
C GLU A 348 -7.85 7.94 13.85
N LEU A 349 -8.64 6.86 13.84
CA LEU A 349 -9.99 6.82 14.41
C LEU A 349 -10.06 5.82 15.57
N GLU A 350 -10.88 6.15 16.56
CA GLU A 350 -11.32 5.22 17.61
C GLU A 350 -12.81 4.97 17.50
N LEU A 351 -13.18 3.69 17.42
CA LEU A 351 -14.56 3.24 17.45
C LEU A 351 -14.79 2.50 18.78
N PRO A 352 -15.63 3.03 19.70
CA PRO A 352 -15.96 2.33 20.94
C PRO A 352 -16.94 1.21 20.61
N THR A 353 -16.44 -0.02 20.47
CA THR A 353 -17.15 -1.21 19.99
C THR A 353 -17.58 -2.08 21.17
N PRO A 354 -18.83 -2.58 21.24
CA PRO A 354 -19.19 -3.63 22.18
C PRO A 354 -18.31 -4.88 22.02
N ALA A 355 -17.80 -5.42 23.12
CA ALA A 355 -16.77 -6.46 23.11
C ALA A 355 -17.22 -7.79 22.46
N ALA A 356 -18.51 -8.10 22.53
CA ALA A 356 -19.14 -9.32 22.02
C ALA A 356 -20.66 -9.15 21.99
N LEU A 357 -21.39 -10.20 21.58
CA LEU A 357 -22.80 -10.32 21.90
C LEU A 357 -23.02 -10.47 23.41
N ALA A 358 -24.19 -10.07 23.89
CA ALA A 358 -24.63 -10.44 25.23
C ALA A 358 -24.93 -11.96 25.27
N PRO A 359 -24.88 -12.63 26.43
CA PRO A 359 -25.10 -14.09 26.54
C PRO A 359 -26.42 -14.57 25.93
N GLU A 360 -27.44 -13.71 25.92
CA GLU A 360 -28.77 -13.98 25.39
C GLU A 360 -28.89 -13.81 23.86
N ARG A 361 -27.87 -13.23 23.22
CA ARG A 361 -27.70 -13.05 21.76
C ARG A 361 -28.76 -12.18 21.05
N LYS A 362 -29.67 -11.52 21.76
CA LYS A 362 -30.61 -10.55 21.19
C LYS A 362 -30.12 -9.10 21.28
N SER A 363 -28.98 -8.88 21.91
CA SER A 363 -28.29 -7.60 22.04
C SER A 363 -26.78 -7.78 22.15
N ARG A 364 -26.04 -6.68 22.18
CA ARG A 364 -24.59 -6.67 22.39
C ARG A 364 -24.24 -6.43 23.85
N SER A 365 -23.05 -6.87 24.26
CA SER A 365 -22.54 -6.65 25.61
C SER A 365 -22.47 -5.14 25.95
N LYS A 366 -22.62 -4.80 27.23
CA LYS A 366 -22.39 -3.44 27.73
C LYS A 366 -20.91 -3.11 27.89
N GLU A 367 -20.06 -4.13 27.90
CA GLU A 367 -18.61 -3.95 27.92
C GLU A 367 -18.15 -3.39 26.57
N MET A 368 -17.46 -2.25 26.62
CA MET A 368 -16.97 -1.55 25.45
C MET A 368 -15.45 -1.67 25.37
N ILE A 369 -14.95 -1.97 24.19
CA ILE A 369 -13.54 -1.92 23.84
C ILE A 369 -13.31 -0.88 22.74
N VAL A 370 -12.07 -0.44 22.55
CA VAL A 370 -11.75 0.51 21.50
C VAL A 370 -11.15 -0.23 20.31
N THR A 371 -11.90 -0.32 19.21
CA THR A 371 -11.38 -0.73 17.90
C THR A 371 -10.66 0.47 17.29
N ARG A 372 -9.36 0.33 17.03
CA ARG A 372 -8.57 1.38 16.38
C ARG A 372 -8.57 1.17 14.88
N ILE A 373 -8.82 2.24 14.15
CA ILE A 373 -8.87 2.23 12.69
C ILE A 373 -7.93 3.30 12.17
N THR A 374 -6.99 2.91 11.31
CA THR A 374 -6.13 3.85 10.58
C THR A 374 -6.52 3.82 9.11
N SER A 375 -6.91 4.97 8.54
CA SER A 375 -7.19 5.08 7.10
C SER A 375 -6.18 5.99 6.42
N HIS A 376 -5.43 5.45 5.46
CA HIS A 376 -4.53 6.19 4.58
C HIS A 376 -5.26 6.50 3.27
N VAL A 377 -5.52 7.77 3.02
CA VAL A 377 -6.23 8.29 1.85
C VAL A 377 -5.22 8.98 0.95
N THR A 378 -4.99 8.44 -0.25
CA THR A 378 -3.92 8.86 -1.15
C THR A 378 -4.45 9.38 -2.48
N LEU A 379 -3.88 10.49 -2.94
CA LEU A 379 -3.97 10.96 -4.31
C LEU A 379 -2.58 10.93 -4.95
N ALA A 380 -2.52 10.48 -6.20
CA ALA A 380 -1.33 10.49 -7.02
C ALA A 380 -1.48 11.49 -8.17
N ALA A 381 -0.40 12.19 -8.51
CA ALA A 381 -0.35 13.05 -9.68
C ALA A 381 -0.64 12.23 -10.96
N GLY A 382 -1.55 12.72 -11.80
CA GLY A 382 -1.91 12.05 -13.05
C GLY A 382 -2.83 10.83 -12.92
N VAL A 383 -3.26 10.43 -11.70
CA VAL A 383 -4.18 9.29 -11.50
C VAL A 383 -5.56 9.79 -11.03
N PRO A 384 -6.66 9.51 -11.76
CA PRO A 384 -8.00 10.02 -11.43
C PRO A 384 -8.76 9.10 -10.45
N ARG A 385 -8.12 8.68 -9.35
CA ARG A 385 -8.77 7.85 -8.31
C ARG A 385 -8.28 8.24 -6.91
N VAL A 386 -9.08 7.92 -5.90
CA VAL A 386 -8.70 7.98 -4.49
C VAL A 386 -8.34 6.58 -4.02
N ASP A 387 -7.10 6.35 -3.61
CA ASP A 387 -6.69 5.08 -3.02
C ASP A 387 -6.89 5.16 -1.50
N ILE A 388 -7.57 4.16 -0.92
CA ILE A 388 -7.81 4.07 0.53
C ILE A 388 -7.28 2.73 1.04
N ARG A 389 -6.33 2.78 1.98
CA ARG A 389 -5.89 1.63 2.76
C ARG A 389 -6.37 1.80 4.19
N THR A 390 -7.10 0.81 4.69
CA THR A 390 -7.60 0.79 6.07
C THR A 390 -6.98 -0.36 6.84
N GLU A 391 -6.47 -0.04 8.03
CA GLU A 391 -5.94 -1.00 9.00
C GLU A 391 -6.82 -0.97 10.24
N VAL A 392 -7.18 -2.13 10.77
CA VAL A 392 -8.10 -2.29 11.91
C VAL A 392 -7.44 -3.17 12.97
N ASP A 393 -7.25 -2.66 14.19
CA ASP A 393 -6.94 -3.46 15.38
C ASP A 393 -8.27 -3.92 15.97
N ASN A 394 -8.74 -5.09 15.52
CA ASN A 394 -9.96 -5.69 16.04
C ASN A 394 -9.66 -6.52 17.29
N ARG A 395 -10.52 -6.37 18.30
CA ARG A 395 -10.52 -7.20 19.52
C ARG A 395 -11.94 -7.58 19.94
N ALA A 396 -12.92 -7.17 19.15
CA ALA A 396 -14.32 -7.44 19.38
C ALA A 396 -14.68 -8.76 18.71
N ARG A 397 -15.74 -9.38 19.23
CA ARG A 397 -16.30 -10.62 18.72
C ARG A 397 -17.74 -10.42 18.31
N ASP A 398 -18.28 -11.38 17.56
CA ASP A 398 -19.71 -11.45 17.23
C ASP A 398 -20.23 -10.16 16.60
N HIS A 399 -19.50 -9.64 15.61
CA HIS A 399 -19.75 -8.34 15.02
C HIS A 399 -19.37 -8.29 13.54
N ARG A 400 -19.91 -7.29 12.85
CA ARG A 400 -19.60 -6.98 11.46
C ARG A 400 -19.21 -5.52 11.34
N LEU A 401 -17.99 -5.28 10.88
CA LEU A 401 -17.47 -3.96 10.57
C LEU A 401 -17.57 -3.72 9.06
N ARG A 402 -18.19 -2.60 8.69
CA ARG A 402 -18.36 -2.16 7.31
C ARG A 402 -17.85 -0.74 7.13
N VAL A 403 -17.52 -0.41 5.88
CA VAL A 403 -17.27 0.96 5.45
C VAL A 403 -18.33 1.37 4.44
N HIS A 404 -18.87 2.56 4.65
CA HIS A 404 -20.03 3.06 3.95
C HIS A 404 -19.66 4.26 3.06
N PHE A 405 -20.22 4.28 1.85
CA PHE A 405 -20.02 5.31 0.83
C PHE A 405 -21.38 5.82 0.33
N PRO A 406 -21.92 6.89 0.97
CA PRO A 406 -23.14 7.52 0.51
C PRO A 406 -23.04 8.04 -0.92
N PHE A 407 -24.07 7.78 -1.70
CA PHE A 407 -24.36 8.36 -2.99
C PHE A 407 -25.57 9.29 -2.83
N ALA A 408 -25.30 10.59 -2.70
CA ALA A 408 -26.32 11.62 -2.57
C ALA A 408 -26.17 12.66 -3.69
N GLU A 409 -27.29 13.15 -4.21
CA GLU A 409 -27.30 14.23 -5.20
C GLU A 409 -26.53 15.46 -4.69
N SER A 410 -25.67 15.99 -5.54
CA SER A 410 -24.94 17.23 -5.30
C SER A 410 -25.91 18.40 -5.11
N GLY A 411 -26.09 18.86 -3.87
CA GLY A 411 -26.89 20.05 -3.56
C GLY A 411 -27.68 20.00 -2.25
N ALA A 412 -27.87 18.83 -1.64
CA ALA A 412 -28.53 18.72 -0.35
C ALA A 412 -27.51 18.83 0.81
N GLU A 413 -27.65 19.84 1.66
CA GLU A 413 -26.93 19.90 2.93
C GLU A 413 -27.35 18.70 3.81
N SER A 414 -26.41 17.77 4.01
CA SER A 414 -26.61 16.57 4.82
C SER A 414 -26.78 16.93 6.30
N SER A 415 -28.04 16.97 6.75
CA SER A 415 -28.40 16.82 8.16
C SER A 415 -28.93 15.40 8.40
N VAL A 416 -28.13 14.38 8.09
CA VAL A 416 -28.48 12.97 8.32
C VAL A 416 -27.96 12.54 9.69
N SER A 417 -28.67 12.94 10.73
CA SER A 417 -28.55 12.41 12.09
C SER A 417 -29.93 12.05 12.66
N ARG A 418 -30.75 11.26 11.93
CA ARG A 418 -32.00 10.75 12.50
C ARG A 418 -32.28 9.30 12.09
N ARG A 419 -32.49 8.50 13.15
CA ARG A 419 -33.20 7.21 13.27
C ARG A 419 -33.49 6.46 11.97
N TRP A 420 -32.85 5.30 11.85
CA TRP A 420 -33.33 4.13 11.12
C TRP A 420 -34.78 3.88 11.56
N ALA A 421 -35.75 4.05 10.66
CA ALA A 421 -37.15 3.77 10.92
C ALA A 421 -37.57 2.51 10.17
N GLU A 422 -38.11 1.57 10.93
CA GLU A 422 -38.68 0.30 10.52
C GLU A 422 -40.07 0.52 9.87
N ASP A 423 -40.14 0.81 8.56
CA ASP A 423 -41.38 0.59 7.81
C ASP A 423 -41.09 0.38 6.30
N PRO A 424 -41.27 -0.84 5.74
CA PRO A 424 -40.77 -1.17 4.42
C PRO A 424 -41.83 -1.19 3.30
N LYS A 425 -42.86 -0.32 3.30
CA LYS A 425 -43.90 -0.37 2.23
C LYS A 425 -43.95 0.88 1.33
N SER A 426 -43.52 0.69 0.06
CA SER A 426 -43.69 1.58 -1.12
C SER A 426 -42.92 2.92 -1.05
N GLU A 427 -42.20 3.46 -2.03
CA GLU A 427 -42.13 3.32 -3.49
C GLU A 427 -40.66 3.18 -3.96
N THR A 428 -40.47 2.71 -5.19
CA THR A 428 -39.21 2.35 -5.85
C THR A 428 -38.22 3.51 -5.99
N LEU A 429 -36.93 3.27 -5.69
CA LEU A 429 -35.80 4.10 -6.16
C LEU A 429 -35.68 3.92 -7.69
N GLU A 430 -36.60 4.46 -8.48
CA GLU A 430 -36.66 4.18 -9.93
C GLU A 430 -35.46 4.74 -10.71
N SER A 431 -34.69 5.67 -10.16
CA SER A 431 -33.58 6.31 -10.87
C SER A 431 -32.20 5.71 -10.60
N VAL A 432 -31.99 5.02 -9.47
CA VAL A 432 -30.64 4.59 -9.05
C VAL A 432 -30.42 3.10 -9.36
N VAL A 433 -29.40 2.82 -10.16
CA VAL A 433 -28.99 1.45 -10.53
C VAL A 433 -27.70 1.06 -9.82
N ALA A 434 -27.60 -0.22 -9.44
CA ALA A 434 -26.41 -0.82 -8.84
C ALA A 434 -25.86 -1.93 -9.75
N ASP A 435 -24.59 -1.77 -10.15
CA ASP A 435 -23.83 -2.66 -11.02
C ASP A 435 -22.66 -3.26 -10.24
N TYR A 436 -22.48 -4.58 -10.33
CA TYR A 436 -21.52 -5.35 -9.54
C TYR A 436 -20.60 -6.15 -10.47
N ASP A 437 -19.32 -6.23 -10.16
CA ASP A 437 -18.38 -7.08 -10.90
C ASP A 437 -18.67 -8.57 -10.63
N GLY A 438 -19.06 -9.31 -11.66
CA GLY A 438 -19.43 -10.72 -11.64
C GLY A 438 -18.45 -11.64 -12.36
N HIS A 439 -18.86 -12.88 -12.61
CA HIS A 439 -18.04 -13.84 -13.33
C HIS A 439 -18.16 -13.60 -14.84
N PHE A 440 -17.21 -12.81 -15.39
CA PHE A 440 -17.16 -12.44 -16.81
C PHE A 440 -18.33 -11.55 -17.29
N GLU A 441 -19.01 -10.89 -16.36
CA GLU A 441 -20.10 -9.96 -16.63
C GLU A 441 -20.17 -8.85 -15.57
N ILE A 442 -20.86 -7.75 -15.92
CA ILE A 442 -21.30 -6.74 -14.96
C ILE A 442 -22.76 -7.05 -14.63
N VAL A 443 -23.01 -7.52 -13.41
CA VAL A 443 -24.34 -7.92 -12.95
C VAL A 443 -25.08 -6.69 -12.43
N ARG A 444 -26.25 -6.40 -12.97
CA ARG A 444 -27.15 -5.38 -12.39
C ARG A 444 -28.12 -6.03 -11.42
N ARG A 445 -28.23 -5.50 -10.20
CA ARG A 445 -29.18 -6.00 -9.19
C ARG A 445 -30.14 -4.90 -8.69
N PRO A 446 -31.39 -5.24 -8.37
CA PRO A 446 -32.28 -4.33 -7.65
C PRO A 446 -31.69 -3.91 -6.31
N ILE A 447 -31.95 -2.66 -5.89
CA ILE A 447 -31.56 -2.15 -4.58
C ILE A 447 -32.60 -2.60 -3.54
N GLY A 448 -32.13 -3.12 -2.41
CA GLY A 448 -32.96 -3.64 -1.33
C GLY A 448 -33.25 -5.13 -1.44
N VAL A 449 -34.04 -5.63 -0.49
CA VAL A 449 -34.42 -7.05 -0.39
C VAL A 449 -35.76 -7.26 -1.11
N PRO A 450 -35.92 -8.31 -1.93
CA PRO A 450 -37.22 -8.65 -2.51
C PRO A 450 -38.23 -9.05 -1.42
N ASP A 451 -39.52 -8.90 -1.72
CA ASP A 451 -40.58 -9.38 -0.83
C ASP A 451 -40.45 -10.89 -0.61
N PHE A 452 -40.63 -11.33 0.64
CA PHE A 452 -40.57 -12.73 1.05
C PHE A 452 -41.63 -13.03 2.11
N ASP A 453 -41.87 -14.33 2.33
CA ASP A 453 -42.80 -14.82 3.35
C ASP A 453 -42.17 -15.97 4.16
N GLU A 454 -42.92 -16.50 5.13
CA GLU A 454 -42.48 -17.59 6.01
C GLU A 454 -42.32 -18.95 5.29
N SER A 455 -42.66 -19.07 4.00
CA SER A 455 -42.44 -20.31 3.24
C SER A 455 -40.98 -20.50 2.86
N TRP A 456 -40.17 -19.43 2.85
CA TRP A 456 -38.75 -19.49 2.51
C TRP A 456 -37.94 -20.22 3.59
N ILE A 457 -37.05 -21.13 3.18
CA ILE A 457 -36.14 -21.80 4.12
C ILE A 457 -35.07 -20.82 4.62
N GLU A 458 -34.58 -19.97 3.73
CA GLU A 458 -33.63 -18.91 4.00
C GLU A 458 -34.19 -17.60 3.43
N GLN A 459 -34.26 -16.57 4.25
CA GLN A 459 -34.79 -15.27 3.85
C GLN A 459 -33.79 -14.57 2.92
N PRO A 460 -34.26 -13.87 1.87
CA PRO A 460 -33.37 -13.12 0.98
C PRO A 460 -32.55 -12.09 1.77
N ARG A 461 -31.30 -11.94 1.36
CA ARG A 461 -30.31 -11.08 2.01
C ARG A 461 -30.02 -9.85 1.14
N PRO A 462 -29.85 -8.66 1.75
CA PRO A 462 -29.45 -7.47 1.00
C PRO A 462 -27.97 -7.51 0.61
N GLU A 463 -27.18 -8.33 1.31
CA GLU A 463 -25.77 -8.57 1.00
C GLU A 463 -25.64 -9.47 -0.24
N VAL A 464 -24.79 -9.06 -1.18
CA VAL A 464 -24.57 -9.76 -2.45
C VAL A 464 -23.08 -9.92 -2.73
N PRO A 465 -22.68 -10.96 -3.49
CA PRO A 465 -21.29 -11.14 -3.87
C PRO A 465 -20.86 -10.13 -4.93
N GLN A 466 -19.63 -9.64 -4.81
CA GLN A 466 -18.89 -8.89 -5.82
C GLN A 466 -17.47 -9.45 -5.96
N ARG A 467 -16.82 -9.11 -7.08
CA ARG A 467 -15.39 -9.31 -7.28
C ARG A 467 -14.63 -8.00 -7.03
N ALA A 468 -14.24 -7.29 -8.09
CA ALA A 468 -13.36 -6.13 -7.98
C ALA A 468 -14.06 -4.82 -7.61
N PHE A 469 -15.35 -4.65 -7.93
CA PHE A 469 -16.04 -3.39 -7.69
C PHE A 469 -17.56 -3.50 -7.56
N THR A 470 -18.14 -2.46 -6.98
CA THR A 470 -19.56 -2.11 -7.05
C THR A 470 -19.70 -0.66 -7.49
N SER A 471 -20.67 -0.38 -8.36
CA SER A 471 -20.94 0.95 -8.87
C SER A 471 -22.42 1.30 -8.73
N VAL A 472 -22.69 2.52 -8.30
CA VAL A 472 -24.03 3.10 -8.21
C VAL A 472 -24.12 4.32 -9.13
N SER A 473 -25.24 4.47 -9.83
CA SER A 473 -25.46 5.60 -10.75
C SER A 473 -26.95 5.98 -10.84
N ASP A 474 -27.23 7.26 -10.98
CA ASP A 474 -28.56 7.83 -11.26
C ASP A 474 -28.74 8.24 -12.75
N GLY A 475 -27.78 7.87 -13.60
CA GLY A 475 -27.71 8.29 -15.00
C GLY A 475 -27.01 9.63 -15.25
N GLN A 476 -26.82 10.47 -14.22
CA GLN A 476 -26.07 11.74 -14.30
C GLN A 476 -24.70 11.64 -13.61
N GLN A 477 -24.67 11.01 -12.45
CA GLN A 477 -23.51 10.80 -11.60
C GLN A 477 -23.27 9.30 -11.38
N ARG A 478 -22.05 8.98 -11.00
CA ARG A 478 -21.62 7.61 -10.73
C ARG A 478 -20.55 7.58 -9.66
N LEU A 479 -20.75 6.72 -8.67
CA LEU A 479 -19.76 6.36 -7.67
C LEU A 479 -19.42 4.89 -7.82
N THR A 480 -18.14 4.59 -8.03
CA THR A 480 -17.62 3.22 -8.08
C THR A 480 -16.66 3.02 -6.92
N VAL A 481 -16.87 1.96 -6.14
CA VAL A 481 -15.98 1.52 -5.07
C VAL A 481 -15.34 0.22 -5.53
N ALA A 482 -14.03 0.27 -5.78
CA ALA A 482 -13.21 -0.90 -6.09
C ALA A 482 -12.53 -1.42 -4.82
N ASN A 483 -12.28 -2.73 -4.75
CA ASN A 483 -11.72 -3.39 -3.58
C ASN A 483 -10.69 -4.48 -3.96
N ARG A 484 -9.93 -4.96 -2.97
CA ARG A 484 -9.09 -6.15 -3.08
C ARG A 484 -9.50 -7.15 -2.00
N GLY A 485 -10.19 -8.21 -2.39
CA GLY A 485 -10.53 -9.32 -1.50
C GLY A 485 -11.67 -9.04 -0.51
N LEU A 486 -12.60 -8.13 -0.84
CA LEU A 486 -13.77 -7.81 -0.03
C LEU A 486 -15.06 -8.18 -0.79
N PRO A 487 -15.45 -9.48 -0.76
CA PRO A 487 -16.47 -10.02 -1.67
C PRO A 487 -17.91 -9.70 -1.28
N GLU A 488 -18.17 -9.29 -0.03
CA GLU A 488 -19.52 -8.97 0.46
C GLU A 488 -19.80 -7.47 0.40
N VAL A 489 -20.90 -7.10 -0.26
CA VAL A 489 -21.35 -5.71 -0.38
C VAL A 489 -22.87 -5.64 -0.32
N GLU A 490 -23.39 -4.55 0.23
CA GLU A 490 -24.80 -4.19 0.18
C GLU A 490 -24.92 -2.81 -0.45
N VAL A 491 -25.91 -2.60 -1.33
CA VAL A 491 -26.32 -1.24 -1.71
C VAL A 491 -27.62 -0.95 -0.98
N ILE A 492 -27.54 -0.03 -0.01
CA ILE A 492 -28.65 0.35 0.86
C ILE A 492 -29.42 1.48 0.19
N GLY A 493 -30.72 1.32 0.00
CA GLY A 493 -31.61 2.42 -0.38
C GLY A 493 -32.07 3.19 0.87
N VAL A 494 -31.80 4.50 0.95
CA VAL A 494 -32.23 5.32 2.10
C VAL A 494 -33.63 5.87 1.84
N ARG A 495 -34.65 5.12 2.26
CA ARG A 495 -36.07 5.46 2.05
C ARG A 495 -36.56 6.70 2.82
N SER A 496 -35.86 7.10 3.87
CA SER A 496 -36.29 8.18 4.78
C SER A 496 -35.83 9.59 4.37
N LEU A 497 -35.16 9.73 3.22
CA LEU A 497 -34.65 11.01 2.74
C LEU A 497 -35.38 11.43 1.45
N PRO A 498 -35.64 12.74 1.25
CA PRO A 498 -36.39 13.24 0.09
C PRO A 498 -35.69 13.06 -1.26
N THR A 499 -34.41 12.70 -1.27
CA THR A 499 -33.62 12.48 -2.49
C THR A 499 -33.33 10.99 -2.65
N SER A 500 -33.21 10.52 -3.89
CA SER A 500 -32.90 9.12 -4.23
C SER A 500 -31.49 8.74 -3.78
N GLN A 501 -31.31 8.54 -2.48
CA GLN A 501 -30.02 8.25 -1.87
C GLN A 501 -29.80 6.75 -1.78
N ALA A 502 -28.65 6.32 -2.27
CA ALA A 502 -28.14 4.98 -2.08
C ALA A 502 -26.82 5.04 -1.31
N GLU A 503 -26.42 3.94 -0.70
CA GLU A 503 -25.14 3.85 -0.01
C GLU A 503 -24.50 2.50 -0.29
N ILE A 504 -23.27 2.51 -0.80
CA ILE A 504 -22.48 1.29 -0.95
C ILE A 504 -21.89 0.97 0.43
N ALA A 505 -22.31 -0.13 1.03
CA ALA A 505 -21.81 -0.65 2.30
C ALA A 505 -20.94 -1.88 2.04
N LEU A 506 -19.63 -1.70 2.13
CA LEU A 506 -18.64 -2.74 1.91
C LEU A 506 -18.26 -3.41 3.24
N THR A 507 -18.39 -4.72 3.34
CA THR A 507 -17.98 -5.46 4.55
C THR A 507 -16.47 -5.61 4.58
N LEU A 508 -15.84 -5.12 5.67
CA LEU A 508 -14.40 -5.22 5.90
C LEU A 508 -14.05 -6.46 6.72
N LEU A 509 -14.88 -6.75 7.72
CA LEU A 509 -14.66 -7.82 8.67
C LEU A 509 -16.00 -8.32 9.19
N ARG A 510 -16.12 -9.65 9.34
CA ARG A 510 -17.23 -10.32 10.00
C ARG A 510 -16.65 -11.38 10.92
N CYS A 511 -17.03 -11.33 12.20
CA CYS A 511 -16.50 -12.19 13.25
C CYS A 511 -17.64 -13.01 13.85
N ILE A 512 -17.55 -14.33 13.72
CA ILE A 512 -18.51 -15.32 14.22
C ILE A 512 -17.74 -16.50 14.85
N ASN A 513 -18.40 -17.46 15.48
CA ASN A 513 -17.72 -18.60 16.14
C ASN A 513 -18.36 -19.97 15.90
N TRP A 514 -19.20 -20.09 14.88
CA TRP A 514 -19.85 -21.35 14.52
C TRP A 514 -19.95 -21.49 13.01
N ILE A 515 -19.75 -22.72 12.54
CA ILE A 515 -20.00 -23.11 11.15
C ILE A 515 -21.46 -22.87 10.80
N SER A 516 -22.37 -23.50 11.54
CA SER A 516 -23.80 -23.34 11.31
C SER A 516 -24.58 -23.32 12.61
N ARG A 517 -25.61 -22.46 12.63
CA ARG A 517 -26.57 -22.32 13.72
C ARG A 517 -28.00 -22.37 13.20
N ASP A 518 -28.93 -22.60 14.12
CA ASP A 518 -30.37 -22.62 13.90
C ASP A 518 -31.14 -21.66 14.83
N ASP A 519 -30.43 -20.87 15.64
CA ASP A 519 -30.99 -19.96 16.64
C ASP A 519 -31.13 -18.51 16.14
N PHE A 520 -31.36 -18.32 14.84
CA PHE A 520 -31.64 -17.01 14.23
C PHE A 520 -32.72 -17.05 13.15
N GLU A 521 -33.34 -15.89 12.88
CA GLU A 521 -34.57 -15.80 12.08
C GLU A 521 -34.33 -15.95 10.57
N GLY A 522 -33.14 -15.58 10.10
CA GLY A 522 -32.82 -15.52 8.68
C GLY A 522 -32.78 -16.87 7.97
N ARG A 523 -32.71 -17.99 8.70
CA ARG A 523 -32.64 -19.34 8.11
C ARG A 523 -33.27 -20.38 9.06
N ARG A 524 -34.04 -21.31 8.51
CA ARG A 524 -34.61 -22.46 9.24
C ARG A 524 -33.69 -23.67 9.12
N GLY A 525 -33.29 -24.25 10.26
CA GLY A 525 -32.41 -25.42 10.33
C GLY A 525 -30.93 -25.06 10.17
N HIS A 526 -30.10 -26.01 9.76
CA HIS A 526 -28.65 -25.85 9.56
C HIS A 526 -28.26 -25.89 8.07
N ALA A 527 -27.27 -25.09 7.68
CA ALA A 527 -26.67 -25.07 6.34
C ALA A 527 -25.45 -25.99 6.27
N GLY A 528 -24.84 -26.27 7.43
CA GLY A 528 -23.71 -27.18 7.58
C GLY A 528 -23.68 -27.78 8.99
N PRO A 529 -22.57 -28.45 9.37
CA PRO A 529 -22.43 -29.02 10.71
C PRO A 529 -22.54 -27.97 11.81
N MET A 530 -23.19 -28.31 12.92
CA MET A 530 -23.22 -27.47 14.12
C MET A 530 -21.91 -27.65 14.90
N ALA A 531 -20.85 -26.95 14.48
CA ALA A 531 -19.54 -26.99 15.11
C ALA A 531 -19.04 -25.58 15.45
N SER A 532 -18.29 -25.49 16.55
CA SER A 532 -17.66 -24.23 16.97
C SER A 532 -16.38 -23.97 16.19
N THR A 533 -16.18 -22.72 15.79
CA THR A 533 -15.01 -22.21 15.06
C THR A 533 -14.48 -20.95 15.72
N PRO A 534 -13.85 -21.06 16.90
CA PRO A 534 -13.33 -19.89 17.60
C PRO A 534 -12.34 -19.07 16.77
N GLY A 535 -11.59 -19.69 15.85
CA GLY A 535 -10.69 -19.01 14.92
C GLY A 535 -11.41 -18.12 13.90
N ALA A 536 -12.71 -18.34 13.64
CA ALA A 536 -13.49 -17.48 12.75
C ALA A 536 -13.88 -16.12 13.38
N GLN A 537 -13.50 -15.90 14.64
CA GLN A 537 -13.58 -14.57 15.27
C GLN A 537 -12.41 -13.68 14.86
N MET A 538 -11.24 -14.26 14.55
CA MET A 538 -10.04 -13.70 13.89
C MET A 538 -8.85 -14.65 14.02
#